data_AF-A0A942CZP4-F1
#
_entry.id   AF-A0A942CZP4-F1
#
_cell.length_a   1.000
_cell.length_b   1.000
_cell.length_c   1.000
_cell.angle_alpha   90.00
_cell.angle_beta   90.00
_cell.angle_gamma   90.00
#
_symmetry.space_group_name_H-M   'P 1'
#
loop_
_entity.id
_entity.type
_entity.pdbx_description
1 polymer ?
#
loop_
_entity_poly.entity_id
_entity_poly.type
_entity_poly.pdbx_seq_one_letter_code
_entity_poly.pdbx_strand_id
1 'polypeptide(L)'
;MRNWPDPEPHPGPERGSASVEQAGLAALVALLLCAAIAAIAAGGEVEAGRGLAAELGRRITCGPRLPDACRHHPLVPAYGWPLARLVRALAPAPAALPGPAGLPLVPVDFRRCRRESCAVAAGPHLTTSNRRTTAFTELRDRRPEVGAVEITYWLYRPGLGWEAVRRRATAADVAAAAGTEILASDDPALIPLETLPGRNHYEFSGAEAPPWQWHVEPRYPGWSD
;
A
#
# COMPACT_ATOMS: atom_id res chain seq x y z
N MET A 1 69.05 -37.09 17.42
CA MET A 1 68.52 -35.82 17.94
C MET A 1 67.48 -35.31 16.96
N ARG A 2 66.18 -35.40 17.30
CA ARG A 2 65.06 -34.90 16.48
C ARG A 2 64.50 -33.68 17.21
N ASN A 3 64.68 -32.49 16.62
CA ASN A 3 64.05 -31.26 17.11
C ASN A 3 62.57 -31.30 16.75
N TRP A 4 61.71 -31.20 17.76
CA TRP A 4 60.28 -30.96 17.59
C TRP A 4 60.07 -29.44 17.53
N PRO A 5 59.30 -28.89 16.58
CA PRO A 5 58.92 -27.49 16.61
C PRO A 5 57.91 -27.23 17.73
N ASP A 6 58.07 -26.09 18.40
CA ASP A 6 57.14 -25.63 19.44
C ASP A 6 55.73 -25.42 18.85
N PRO A 7 54.66 -25.71 19.62
CA PRO A 7 53.29 -25.44 19.20
C PRO A 7 53.05 -23.93 19.10
N GLU A 8 52.44 -23.49 17.98
CA GLU A 8 52.03 -22.10 17.81
C GLU A 8 51.00 -21.70 18.89
N PRO A 9 51.04 -20.44 19.35
CA PRO A 9 50.11 -19.94 20.35
C PRO A 9 48.68 -19.95 19.81
N HIS A 10 47.77 -20.60 20.53
CA HIS A 10 46.33 -20.49 20.26
C HIS A 10 45.89 -19.02 20.40
N PRO A 11 45.12 -18.47 19.44
CA PRO A 11 44.53 -17.15 19.62
C PRO A 11 43.63 -17.19 20.86
N GLY A 12 43.91 -16.30 21.81
CA GLY A 12 43.08 -16.13 23.00
C GLY A 12 41.65 -15.73 22.62
N PRO A 13 40.67 -15.91 23.53
CA PRO A 13 39.29 -15.54 23.25
C PRO A 13 39.19 -14.06 22.89
N GLU A 14 38.70 -13.76 21.68
CA GLU A 14 38.35 -12.41 21.26
C GLU A 14 37.37 -11.82 22.28
N ARG A 15 37.87 -10.88 23.10
CA ARG A 15 37.00 -10.05 23.92
C ARG A 15 36.41 -9.00 23.00
N GLY A 16 35.18 -9.25 22.55
CA GLY A 16 34.41 -8.28 21.77
C GLY A 16 34.38 -6.93 22.49
N SER A 17 35.01 -5.92 21.89
CA SER A 17 34.98 -4.55 22.40
C SER A 17 33.62 -3.95 22.06
N ALA A 18 32.58 -4.29 22.83
CA ALA A 18 31.39 -3.48 22.84
C ALA A 18 31.80 -2.13 23.43
N SER A 19 31.86 -1.08 22.59
CA SER A 19 32.16 0.26 23.09
C SER A 19 31.05 0.65 24.08
N VAL A 20 31.40 1.47 25.07
CA VAL A 20 30.44 1.97 26.08
C VAL A 20 29.23 2.64 25.40
N GLU A 21 29.43 3.17 24.19
CA GLU A 21 28.39 3.74 23.33
C GLU A 21 27.41 2.68 22.80
N GLN A 22 27.89 1.49 22.42
CA GLN A 22 27.02 0.38 22.00
C GLN A 22 26.20 -0.17 23.16
N ALA A 23 26.80 -0.30 24.35
CA ALA A 23 26.09 -0.70 25.55
C ALA A 23 25.03 0.34 25.95
N GLY A 24 25.36 1.63 25.87
CA GLY A 24 24.43 2.73 26.11
C GLY A 24 23.27 2.75 25.11
N LEU A 25 23.55 2.55 23.81
CA LEU A 25 22.53 2.47 22.78
C LEU A 25 21.60 1.27 22.98
N ALA A 26 22.16 0.10 23.29
CA ALA A 26 21.38 -1.10 23.56
C ALA A 26 20.47 -0.92 24.78
N ALA A 27 20.99 -0.31 25.86
CA ALA A 27 20.21 0.01 27.05
C ALA A 27 19.09 1.01 26.76
N LEU A 28 19.35 2.04 25.95
CA LEU A 28 18.34 3.01 25.53
C LEU A 28 17.22 2.36 24.71
N VAL A 29 17.58 1.51 23.73
CA VAL A 29 16.60 0.76 22.92
C VAL A 29 15.75 -0.15 23.80
N ALA A 30 16.37 -0.87 24.74
CA ALA A 30 15.64 -1.73 25.68
C ALA A 30 14.64 -0.92 26.54
N LEU A 31 15.06 0.25 27.04
CA LEU A 31 14.20 1.16 27.80
C LEU A 31 13.00 1.65 26.97
N LEU A 32 13.24 2.04 25.72
CA LEU A 32 12.17 2.47 24.80
C LEU A 32 11.17 1.34 24.51
N LEU A 33 11.66 0.12 24.33
CA LEU A 33 10.80 -1.06 24.13
C LEU A 33 9.95 -1.36 25.36
N CYS A 34 10.55 -1.35 26.55
CA CYS A 34 9.82 -1.52 27.81
C CYS A 34 8.74 -0.45 28.00
N ALA A 35 9.07 0.82 27.72
CA ALA A 35 8.12 1.92 27.79
C ALA A 35 6.96 1.76 26.79
N ALA A 36 7.25 1.32 25.55
CA ALA A 36 6.23 1.06 24.54
C ALA A 36 5.30 -0.09 24.96
N ILE A 37 5.85 -1.19 25.48
CA ILE A 37 5.06 -2.33 25.98
C ILE A 37 4.17 -1.90 27.15
N ALA A 38 4.72 -1.13 28.11
CA ALA A 38 3.95 -0.61 29.25
C ALA A 38 2.82 0.32 28.80
N ALA A 39 3.06 1.20 27.83
CA ALA A 39 2.04 2.09 27.28
C ALA A 39 0.92 1.32 26.57
N ILE A 40 1.24 0.26 25.82
CA ILE A 40 0.24 -0.62 25.18
C ILE A 40 -0.57 -1.36 26.25
N ALA A 41 0.09 -1.92 27.26
CA ALA A 41 -0.57 -2.64 28.36
C ALA A 41 -1.50 -1.73 29.19
N ALA A 42 -1.17 -0.44 29.31
CA ALA A 42 -1.98 0.56 29.99
C ALA A 42 -3.17 1.08 29.15
N GLY A 43 -3.43 0.51 27.96
CA GLY A 43 -4.51 0.95 27.09
C GLY A 43 -4.21 2.23 26.30
N GLY A 44 -2.94 2.61 26.19
CA GLY A 44 -2.51 3.75 25.38
C GLY A 44 -2.92 3.59 23.91
N GLU A 45 -3.16 4.72 23.23
CA GLU A 45 -3.62 4.75 21.84
C GLU A 45 -2.59 4.15 20.87
N VAL A 46 -2.71 2.85 20.64
CA VAL A 46 -1.94 2.09 19.63
C VAL A 46 -2.11 2.70 18.22
N GLU A 47 -3.18 3.47 18.00
CA GLU A 47 -3.53 4.13 16.75
C GLU A 47 -2.55 5.25 16.36
N ALA A 48 -2.21 6.14 17.30
CA ALA A 48 -1.23 7.21 17.07
C ALA A 48 0.15 6.64 16.74
N GLY A 49 0.53 5.53 17.40
CA GLY A 49 1.77 4.80 17.12
C GLY A 49 1.80 4.18 15.71
N ARG A 50 0.68 3.61 15.23
CA ARG A 50 0.59 3.07 13.87
C ARG A 50 0.59 4.15 12.80
N GLY A 51 -0.07 5.28 13.04
CA GLY A 51 -0.03 6.45 12.15
C GLY A 51 1.39 7.01 12.01
N LEU A 52 2.10 7.17 13.13
CA LEU A 52 3.49 7.60 13.15
C LEU A 52 4.41 6.59 12.46
N ALA A 53 4.25 5.29 12.70
CA ALA A 53 5.06 4.26 12.06
C ALA A 53 4.81 4.18 10.54
N ALA A 54 3.56 4.36 10.08
CA ALA A 54 3.24 4.42 8.66
C ALA A 54 3.86 5.66 7.99
N GLU A 55 3.85 6.80 8.68
CA GLU A 55 4.47 8.03 8.19
C GLU A 55 5.99 7.96 8.18
N LEU A 56 6.60 7.39 9.22
CA LEU A 56 8.03 7.15 9.29
C LEU A 56 8.48 6.17 8.20
N GLY A 57 7.74 5.08 8.01
CA GLY A 57 7.97 4.11 6.94
C GLY A 57 7.91 4.78 5.57
N ARG A 58 6.90 5.63 5.32
CA ARG A 58 6.80 6.43 4.10
C ARG A 58 8.06 7.28 3.91
N ARG A 59 8.51 8.01 4.93
CA ARG A 59 9.70 8.88 4.85
C ARG A 59 11.01 8.11 4.65
N ILE A 60 11.15 6.93 5.26
CA ILE A 60 12.31 6.06 5.12
C ILE A 60 12.37 5.47 3.70
N THR A 61 11.24 4.96 3.18
CA THR A 61 11.15 4.44 1.81
C THR A 61 11.35 5.55 0.77
N CYS A 62 10.89 6.76 1.08
CA CYS A 62 10.96 7.94 0.21
C CYS A 62 12.22 8.77 0.43
N GLY A 63 13.38 8.12 0.66
CA GLY A 63 14.65 8.80 0.92
C GLY A 63 14.96 9.94 -0.06
N PRO A 64 15.82 10.90 0.32
CA PRO A 64 15.97 12.22 -0.31
C PRO A 64 16.41 12.25 -1.79
N ARG A 65 16.55 11.10 -2.46
CA ARG A 65 17.06 10.97 -3.84
C ARG A 65 16.08 10.40 -4.87
N LEU A 66 14.79 10.23 -4.55
CA LEU A 66 13.78 9.92 -5.56
C LEU A 66 12.81 11.11 -5.69
N PRO A 67 13.01 12.02 -6.66
CA PRO A 67 12.41 13.36 -6.62
C PRO A 67 10.88 13.38 -6.65
N ASP A 68 10.23 12.41 -7.28
CA ASP A 68 8.81 12.57 -7.66
C ASP A 68 7.84 11.50 -7.18
N ALA A 69 8.23 10.22 -7.05
CA ALA A 69 7.25 9.14 -6.81
C ALA A 69 6.54 9.22 -5.45
N CYS A 70 7.16 9.87 -4.46
CA CYS A 70 6.69 9.91 -3.08
C CYS A 70 5.90 11.16 -2.69
N ARG A 71 5.99 12.24 -3.47
CA ARG A 71 5.18 13.46 -3.26
C ARG A 71 3.85 13.42 -3.99
N HIS A 72 3.78 12.66 -5.08
CA HIS A 72 2.61 12.62 -5.93
C HIS A 72 1.64 11.51 -5.52
N HIS A 73 0.34 11.77 -5.73
CA HIS A 73 -0.69 10.75 -5.58
C HIS A 73 -0.35 9.53 -6.46
N PRO A 74 -0.56 8.27 -6.01
CA PRO A 74 -0.11 7.06 -6.71
C PRO A 74 -0.53 6.95 -8.19
N LEU A 75 -1.65 7.57 -8.56
CA LEU A 75 -2.14 7.66 -9.94
C LEU A 75 -1.19 8.42 -10.88
N VAL A 76 -0.51 9.45 -10.40
CA VAL A 76 0.35 10.32 -11.23
C VAL A 76 1.56 9.56 -11.78
N PRO A 77 2.38 8.86 -10.97
CA PRO A 77 3.46 8.05 -11.53
C PRO A 77 2.95 6.87 -12.37
N ALA A 78 1.72 6.38 -12.13
CA ALA A 78 1.16 5.27 -12.92
C ALA A 78 0.64 5.70 -14.30
N TYR A 79 -0.07 6.84 -14.38
CA TYR A 79 -0.86 7.23 -15.55
C TYR A 79 -0.49 8.61 -16.13
N GLY A 80 0.32 9.40 -15.43
CA GLY A 80 0.55 10.81 -15.73
C GLY A 80 -0.61 11.70 -15.30
N TRP A 81 -0.37 13.01 -15.23
CA TRP A 81 -1.33 13.99 -14.69
C TRP A 81 -2.71 13.98 -15.38
N PRO A 82 -2.82 14.03 -16.72
CA PRO A 82 -4.14 14.12 -17.37
C PRO A 82 -5.03 12.91 -17.07
N LEU A 83 -4.46 11.70 -17.14
CA LEU A 83 -5.20 10.47 -16.90
C LEU A 83 -5.44 10.22 -15.41
N ALA A 84 -4.50 10.60 -14.52
CA ALA A 84 -4.73 10.54 -13.09
C ALA A 84 -5.95 11.37 -12.66
N ARG A 85 -6.11 12.57 -13.23
CA ARG A 85 -7.25 13.46 -12.98
C ARG A 85 -8.55 12.85 -13.49
N LEU A 86 -8.53 12.31 -14.71
CA LEU A 86 -9.66 11.59 -15.28
C LEU A 86 -10.09 10.40 -14.40
N VAL A 87 -9.14 9.59 -13.95
CA VAL A 87 -9.40 8.42 -13.08
C VAL A 87 -10.01 8.85 -11.74
N ARG A 88 -9.58 9.99 -11.18
CA ARG A 88 -10.22 10.56 -9.97
C ARG A 88 -11.63 11.07 -10.27
N ALA A 89 -11.82 11.83 -11.36
CA ALA A 89 -13.10 12.40 -11.73
C ALA A 89 -14.19 11.35 -11.98
N LEU A 90 -13.81 10.20 -12.54
CA LEU A 90 -14.73 9.12 -12.89
C LEU A 90 -14.85 8.03 -11.81
N ALA A 91 -14.22 8.22 -10.65
CA ALA A 91 -14.21 7.23 -9.57
C ALA A 91 -15.64 6.98 -9.04
N PRO A 92 -16.05 5.71 -8.85
CA PRO A 92 -17.34 5.40 -8.27
C PRO A 92 -17.37 5.74 -6.77
N ALA A 93 -18.54 6.14 -6.27
CA ALA A 93 -18.76 6.27 -4.84
C ALA A 93 -18.62 4.89 -4.15
N PRO A 94 -18.00 4.80 -2.97
CA PRO A 94 -17.76 3.54 -2.26
C PRO A 94 -19.04 3.05 -1.56
N ALA A 95 -19.99 2.52 -2.33
CA ALA A 95 -21.26 2.05 -1.79
C ALA A 95 -21.11 0.77 -0.94
N ALA A 96 -21.85 0.72 0.16
CA ALA A 96 -21.95 -0.46 1.02
C ALA A 96 -22.92 -1.48 0.43
N LEU A 97 -22.55 -2.76 0.45
CA LEU A 97 -23.39 -3.88 0.01
C LEU A 97 -23.56 -4.90 1.14
N PRO A 98 -24.72 -5.57 1.26
CA PRO A 98 -24.92 -6.58 2.28
C PRO A 98 -24.01 -7.80 2.01
N GLY A 99 -23.15 -8.13 2.98
CA GLY A 99 -22.33 -9.34 2.97
C GLY A 99 -23.09 -10.60 3.38
N PRO A 100 -22.47 -11.78 3.30
CA PRO A 100 -23.03 -13.05 3.78
C PRO A 100 -23.57 -13.02 5.21
N ALA A 101 -22.93 -12.29 6.13
CA ALA A 101 -23.43 -12.10 7.50
C ALA A 101 -24.46 -10.95 7.66
N GLY A 102 -24.93 -10.37 6.55
CA GLY A 102 -25.83 -9.21 6.54
C GLY A 102 -25.15 -7.88 6.89
N LEU A 103 -23.82 -7.86 7.05
CA LEU A 103 -23.07 -6.65 7.38
C LEU A 103 -22.97 -5.71 6.16
N PRO A 104 -23.03 -4.37 6.34
CA PRO A 104 -22.87 -3.42 5.24
C PRO A 104 -21.39 -3.27 4.87
N LEU A 105 -20.93 -3.97 3.83
CA LEU A 105 -19.53 -4.03 3.42
C LEU A 105 -19.19 -2.97 2.36
N VAL A 106 -18.20 -2.14 2.65
CA VAL A 106 -17.60 -1.19 1.69
C VAL A 106 -16.34 -1.77 1.06
N PRO A 107 -15.93 -1.30 -0.14
CA PRO A 107 -14.73 -1.82 -0.78
C PRO A 107 -13.47 -1.35 -0.05
N VAL A 108 -12.51 -2.25 0.12
CA VAL A 108 -11.32 -2.07 0.98
C VAL A 108 -10.04 -2.56 0.31
N ASP A 109 -8.89 -2.16 0.84
CA ASP A 109 -7.59 -2.70 0.41
C ASP A 109 -7.43 -4.15 0.89
N PHE A 110 -7.46 -5.09 -0.06
CA PHE A 110 -7.34 -6.54 0.22
C PHE A 110 -6.03 -6.93 0.92
N ARG A 111 -4.99 -6.08 0.87
CA ARG A 111 -3.71 -6.32 1.54
C ARG A 111 -3.80 -6.05 3.04
N ARG A 112 -4.83 -5.30 3.47
CA ARG A 112 -5.04 -4.84 4.85
C ARG A 112 -6.31 -5.40 5.49
N CYS A 113 -7.30 -5.76 4.68
CA CYS A 113 -8.58 -6.29 5.14
C CYS A 113 -9.07 -7.43 4.23
N ARG A 114 -9.30 -8.61 4.82
CA ARG A 114 -9.74 -9.86 4.14
C ARG A 114 -10.84 -10.60 4.90
N ARG A 115 -11.57 -9.90 5.77
CA ARG A 115 -12.69 -10.45 6.56
C ARG A 115 -13.81 -9.43 6.60
N GLU A 116 -15.06 -9.88 6.66
CA GLU A 116 -16.23 -8.99 6.67
C GLU A 116 -16.15 -7.94 7.78
N SER A 117 -15.71 -8.35 8.97
CA SER A 117 -15.66 -7.48 10.16
C SER A 117 -14.79 -6.24 10.00
N CYS A 118 -13.77 -6.26 9.12
CA CYS A 118 -12.92 -5.08 8.87
C CYS A 118 -13.39 -4.21 7.71
N ALA A 119 -14.41 -4.64 6.97
CA ALA A 119 -14.98 -3.93 5.83
C ALA A 119 -16.35 -3.30 6.12
N VAL A 120 -16.83 -3.39 7.37
CA VAL A 120 -18.12 -2.81 7.77
C VAL A 120 -18.07 -1.29 7.67
N ALA A 121 -19.02 -0.68 6.96
CA ALA A 121 -19.09 0.75 6.74
C ALA A 121 -19.17 1.56 8.05
N ALA A 122 -18.41 2.65 8.14
CA ALA A 122 -18.50 3.66 9.20
C ALA A 122 -18.44 5.06 8.57
N GLY A 123 -19.58 5.49 8.03
CA GLY A 123 -19.66 6.73 7.27
C GLY A 123 -19.08 6.62 5.86
N PRO A 124 -18.81 7.75 5.17
CA PRO A 124 -18.45 7.75 3.76
C PRO A 124 -17.02 7.23 3.50
N HIS A 125 -16.07 7.53 4.38
CA HIS A 125 -14.64 7.39 4.09
C HIS A 125 -13.95 6.20 4.76
N LEU A 126 -14.56 5.66 5.82
CA LEU A 126 -13.92 4.71 6.71
C LEU A 126 -14.82 3.52 7.01
N THR A 127 -14.19 2.41 7.39
CA THR A 127 -14.84 1.26 8.02
C THR A 127 -14.84 1.41 9.53
N THR A 128 -15.62 0.61 10.26
CA THR A 128 -15.56 0.51 11.72
C THR A 128 -14.19 0.09 12.26
N SER A 129 -13.37 -0.57 11.43
CA SER A 129 -11.99 -0.96 11.73
C SER A 129 -10.94 0.05 11.26
N ASN A 130 -11.33 1.32 11.06
CA ASN A 130 -10.46 2.41 10.60
C ASN A 130 -9.67 2.11 9.31
N ARG A 131 -10.29 1.38 8.37
CA ARG A 131 -9.79 1.19 7.01
C ARG A 131 -10.43 2.22 6.10
N ARG A 132 -9.66 2.77 5.17
CA ARG A 132 -10.19 3.63 4.11
C ARG A 132 -10.96 2.80 3.10
N THR A 133 -11.99 3.38 2.50
CA THR A 133 -12.57 2.79 1.31
C THR A 133 -11.55 2.87 0.17
N THR A 134 -11.51 1.83 -0.67
CA THR A 134 -10.48 1.68 -1.69
C THR A 134 -11.07 1.15 -2.98
N ALA A 135 -10.62 1.71 -4.11
CA ALA A 135 -10.79 1.11 -5.43
C ALA A 135 -9.43 0.90 -6.07
N PHE A 136 -9.19 -0.31 -6.58
CA PHE A 136 -8.01 -0.59 -7.39
C PHE A 136 -8.31 -0.20 -8.84
N THR A 137 -7.35 0.39 -9.54
CA THR A 137 -7.56 0.89 -10.90
C THR A 137 -6.71 0.12 -11.90
N GLU A 138 -7.31 -0.16 -13.05
CA GLU A 138 -6.65 -0.60 -14.27
C GLU A 138 -7.00 0.40 -15.38
N LEU A 139 -6.01 0.88 -16.12
CA LEU A 139 -6.20 1.83 -17.21
C LEU A 139 -5.60 1.28 -18.50
N ARG A 140 -6.41 1.28 -19.56
CA ARG A 140 -5.99 0.99 -20.92
C ARG A 140 -6.17 2.25 -21.76
N ASP A 141 -5.06 2.90 -22.07
CA ASP A 141 -5.06 4.03 -22.98
C ASP A 141 -5.08 3.50 -24.41
N ARG A 142 -6.26 3.53 -25.03
CA ARG A 142 -6.50 3.08 -26.40
C ARG A 142 -6.78 4.24 -27.35
N ARG A 143 -6.36 5.46 -26.97
CA ARG A 143 -6.56 6.65 -27.79
C ARG A 143 -5.87 6.54 -29.16
N PRO A 144 -4.65 5.97 -29.28
CA PRO A 144 -4.02 5.78 -30.58
C PRO A 144 -4.78 4.85 -31.53
N GLU A 145 -5.47 3.81 -31.01
CA GLU A 145 -6.12 2.79 -31.84
C GLU A 145 -7.61 3.08 -32.10
N VAL A 146 -8.34 3.50 -31.06
CA VAL A 146 -9.81 3.64 -31.11
C VAL A 146 -10.33 4.92 -30.46
N GLY A 147 -9.45 5.88 -30.18
CA GLY A 147 -9.83 7.22 -29.69
C GLY A 147 -10.42 7.24 -28.27
N ALA A 148 -10.19 6.20 -27.45
CA ALA A 148 -10.79 6.08 -26.13
C ALA A 148 -9.80 5.65 -25.04
N VAL A 149 -10.09 6.01 -23.80
CA VAL A 149 -9.47 5.50 -22.59
C VAL A 149 -10.48 4.59 -21.89
N GLU A 150 -10.06 3.40 -21.51
CA GLU A 150 -10.85 2.47 -20.71
C GLU A 150 -10.29 2.40 -19.30
N ILE A 151 -11.16 2.57 -18.30
CA ILE A 151 -10.80 2.53 -16.89
C ILE A 151 -11.67 1.46 -16.23
N THR A 152 -11.03 0.51 -15.55
CA THR A 152 -11.71 -0.46 -14.70
C THR A 152 -11.37 -0.20 -13.25
N TYR A 153 -12.40 0.01 -12.42
CA TYR A 153 -12.28 0.07 -10.98
C TYR A 153 -12.66 -1.29 -10.40
N TRP A 154 -11.71 -1.90 -9.71
CA TRP A 154 -11.85 -3.19 -9.05
C TRP A 154 -12.13 -2.95 -7.56
N LEU A 155 -13.33 -3.32 -7.12
CA LEU A 155 -13.84 -3.11 -5.77
C LEU A 155 -13.85 -4.44 -5.02
N TYR A 156 -12.93 -4.61 -4.07
CA TYR A 156 -12.85 -5.82 -3.26
C TYR A 156 -13.64 -5.67 -1.96
N ARG A 157 -14.57 -6.60 -1.71
CA ARG A 157 -15.32 -6.73 -0.46
C ARG A 157 -15.16 -8.16 0.06
N PRO A 158 -14.52 -8.37 1.22
CA PRO A 158 -14.38 -9.71 1.79
C PRO A 158 -15.73 -10.43 1.90
N GLY A 159 -15.79 -11.70 1.52
CA GLY A 159 -17.02 -12.51 1.48
C GLY A 159 -17.87 -12.32 0.22
N LEU A 160 -17.77 -11.17 -0.47
CA LEU A 160 -18.43 -10.90 -1.76
C LEU A 160 -17.49 -11.02 -2.96
N GLY A 161 -16.18 -10.92 -2.74
CA GLY A 161 -15.18 -10.98 -3.79
C GLY A 161 -14.98 -9.64 -4.50
N TRP A 162 -14.80 -9.71 -5.82
CA TRP A 162 -14.42 -8.57 -6.65
C TRP A 162 -15.55 -8.11 -7.56
N GLU A 163 -15.83 -6.81 -7.54
CA GLU A 163 -16.74 -6.14 -8.48
C GLU A 163 -15.92 -5.27 -9.45
N ALA A 164 -16.30 -5.29 -10.73
CA ALA A 164 -15.68 -4.47 -11.76
C ALA A 164 -16.62 -3.35 -12.23
N VAL A 165 -16.25 -2.10 -11.98
CA VAL A 165 -16.93 -0.92 -12.51
C VAL A 165 -16.13 -0.38 -13.68
N ARG A 166 -16.68 -0.44 -14.90
CA ARG A 166 -16.00 0.00 -16.12
C ARG A 166 -16.47 1.40 -16.53
N ARG A 167 -15.54 2.22 -16.99
CA ARG A 167 -15.77 3.55 -17.58
C ARG A 167 -15.01 3.65 -18.90
N ARG A 168 -15.61 4.33 -19.86
CA ARG A 168 -14.98 4.70 -21.12
C ARG A 168 -15.00 6.20 -21.24
N ALA A 169 -13.88 6.78 -21.67
CA ALA A 169 -13.69 8.21 -21.78
C ALA A 169 -13.02 8.55 -23.12
N THR A 170 -13.29 9.75 -23.61
CA THR A 170 -12.74 10.32 -24.83
C THR A 170 -11.68 11.37 -24.50
N ALA A 171 -11.03 11.93 -25.53
CA ALA A 171 -10.13 13.08 -25.34
C ALA A 171 -10.85 14.30 -24.75
N ALA A 172 -12.13 14.50 -25.05
CA ALA A 172 -12.92 15.59 -24.48
C ALA A 172 -13.13 15.40 -22.97
N ASP A 173 -13.36 14.16 -22.51
CA ASP A 173 -13.51 13.85 -21.10
C ASP A 173 -12.18 14.07 -20.33
N VAL A 174 -11.05 13.72 -20.95
CA VAL A 174 -9.71 14.02 -20.39
C VAL A 174 -9.54 15.54 -20.20
N ALA A 175 -9.94 16.34 -21.20
CA ALA A 175 -9.87 17.80 -21.12
C ALA A 175 -10.82 18.35 -20.05
N ALA A 176 -12.05 17.84 -19.97
CA ALA A 176 -13.03 18.23 -18.95
C ALA A 176 -12.53 17.91 -17.52
N ALA A 177 -11.79 16.81 -17.35
CA ALA A 177 -11.20 16.44 -16.06
C ALA A 177 -9.97 17.27 -15.67
N ALA A 178 -9.47 18.18 -16.52
CA ALA A 178 -8.22 18.90 -16.28
C ALA A 178 -8.22 19.70 -14.96
N GLY A 179 -9.37 20.18 -14.50
CA GLY A 179 -9.51 20.90 -13.22
C GLY A 179 -9.67 20.00 -11.98
N THR A 180 -9.69 18.68 -12.15
CA THR A 180 -9.90 17.74 -11.03
C THR A 180 -8.69 17.75 -10.11
N GLU A 181 -8.92 18.06 -8.84
CA GLU A 181 -7.92 17.95 -7.79
C GLU A 181 -7.67 16.48 -7.44
N ILE A 182 -6.42 16.16 -7.06
CA ILE A 182 -6.06 14.82 -6.62
C ILE A 182 -5.32 14.94 -5.29
N LEU A 183 -5.97 14.52 -4.21
CA LEU A 183 -5.44 14.56 -2.85
C LEU A 183 -5.22 13.15 -2.32
N ALA A 184 -4.21 12.97 -1.47
CA ALA A 184 -3.96 11.69 -0.79
C ALA A 184 -5.13 11.28 0.12
N SER A 185 -5.87 12.26 0.63
CA SER A 185 -7.06 12.11 1.47
C SER A 185 -8.35 11.82 0.69
N ASP A 186 -8.32 11.86 -0.65
CA ASP A 186 -9.50 11.63 -1.48
C ASP A 186 -10.08 10.24 -1.27
N ASP A 187 -11.41 10.16 -1.32
CA ASP A 187 -12.18 8.94 -1.11
C ASP A 187 -12.99 8.57 -2.37
N PRO A 188 -12.95 7.31 -2.83
CA PRO A 188 -12.13 6.22 -2.31
C PRO A 188 -10.63 6.46 -2.54
N ALA A 189 -9.79 5.78 -1.75
CA ALA A 189 -8.38 5.66 -2.06
C ALA A 189 -8.22 4.92 -3.40
N LEU A 190 -7.49 5.51 -4.36
CA LEU A 190 -7.28 4.92 -5.68
C LEU A 190 -5.89 4.33 -5.79
N ILE A 191 -5.81 3.03 -6.08
CA ILE A 191 -4.57 2.26 -6.11
C ILE A 191 -4.37 1.67 -7.52
N PRO A 192 -3.42 2.17 -8.32
CA PRO A 192 -3.10 1.58 -9.62
C PRO A 192 -2.57 0.16 -9.48
N LEU A 193 -3.17 -0.78 -10.19
CA LEU A 193 -2.69 -2.16 -10.22
C LEU A 193 -1.36 -2.25 -10.96
N GLU A 194 -1.15 -1.46 -12.01
CA GLU A 194 0.05 -1.48 -12.85
C GLU A 194 1.33 -1.27 -12.03
N THR A 195 1.28 -0.40 -11.02
CA THR A 195 2.41 -0.07 -10.14
C THR A 195 2.36 -0.79 -8.79
N LEU A 196 1.30 -1.57 -8.50
CA LEU A 196 1.12 -2.24 -7.21
C LEU A 196 2.13 -3.40 -7.03
N PRO A 197 3.09 -3.29 -6.09
CA PRO A 197 4.10 -4.33 -5.90
C PRO A 197 3.48 -5.63 -5.40
N GLY A 198 3.95 -6.75 -5.94
CA GLY A 198 3.53 -8.08 -5.49
C GLY A 198 2.07 -8.43 -5.76
N ARG A 199 1.31 -7.62 -6.53
CA ARG A 199 -0.14 -7.80 -6.71
C ARG A 199 -0.56 -9.21 -7.11
N ASN A 200 0.26 -9.88 -7.93
CA ASN A 200 -0.03 -11.21 -8.45
C ASN A 200 0.36 -12.34 -7.49
N HIS A 201 1.15 -12.06 -6.45
CA HIS A 201 1.66 -13.08 -5.52
C HIS A 201 0.82 -13.23 -4.27
N TYR A 202 -0.30 -12.52 -4.18
CA TYR A 202 -1.24 -12.69 -3.09
C TYR A 202 -2.11 -13.93 -3.33
N GLU A 203 -2.20 -14.77 -2.32
CA GLU A 203 -3.12 -15.90 -2.32
C GLU A 203 -4.54 -15.42 -1.99
N PHE A 204 -5.53 -15.98 -2.67
CA PHE A 204 -6.95 -15.73 -2.43
C PHE A 204 -7.67 -17.07 -2.35
N SER A 205 -8.78 -17.13 -1.60
CA SER A 205 -9.70 -18.26 -1.71
C SER A 205 -10.30 -18.27 -3.12
N GLY A 206 -10.73 -19.45 -3.61
CA GLY A 206 -11.22 -19.57 -4.99
C GLY A 206 -12.36 -18.60 -5.33
N ALA A 207 -13.28 -18.36 -4.39
CA ALA A 207 -14.39 -17.42 -4.56
C ALA A 207 -13.96 -15.93 -4.53
N GLU A 208 -12.76 -15.63 -4.04
CA GLU A 208 -12.21 -14.28 -3.94
C GLU A 208 -11.01 -14.05 -4.88
N ALA A 209 -10.73 -15.00 -5.79
CA ALA A 209 -9.66 -14.86 -6.76
C ALA A 209 -9.88 -13.62 -7.63
N PRO A 210 -8.88 -12.70 -7.74
CA PRO A 210 -9.05 -11.49 -8.50
C PRO A 210 -9.10 -11.75 -10.00
N PRO A 211 -10.10 -11.25 -10.73
CA PRO A 211 -10.17 -11.42 -12.18
C PRO A 211 -9.04 -10.70 -12.93
N TRP A 212 -8.35 -9.76 -12.28
CA TRP A 212 -7.23 -9.02 -12.82
C TRP A 212 -5.87 -9.70 -12.60
N GLN A 213 -5.81 -10.73 -11.76
CA GLN A 213 -4.55 -11.39 -11.40
C GLN A 213 -3.89 -11.97 -12.66
N TRP A 214 -2.61 -11.67 -12.88
CA TRP A 214 -1.85 -12.07 -14.07
C TRP A 214 -2.33 -11.47 -15.40
N HIS A 215 -3.34 -10.60 -15.42
CA HIS A 215 -3.87 -9.98 -16.63
C HIS A 215 -3.50 -8.51 -16.80
N VAL A 216 -3.22 -7.81 -15.70
CA VAL A 216 -2.77 -6.41 -15.74
C VAL A 216 -1.27 -6.39 -15.97
N GLU A 217 -0.84 -5.69 -17.02
CA GLU A 217 0.58 -5.50 -17.33
C GLU A 217 1.23 -4.55 -16.32
N PRO A 218 2.38 -4.90 -15.71
CA PRO A 218 3.05 -4.01 -14.78
C PRO A 218 3.63 -2.78 -15.50
N ARG A 219 3.60 -1.62 -14.83
CA ARG A 219 4.31 -0.41 -15.25
C ARG A 219 5.16 0.06 -14.09
N TYR A 220 6.45 0.25 -14.33
CA TYR A 220 7.39 0.75 -13.34
C TYR A 220 7.95 2.09 -13.80
N PRO A 221 7.65 3.21 -13.12
CA PRO A 221 8.26 4.49 -13.42
C PRO A 221 9.78 4.41 -13.21
N GLY A 222 10.58 4.83 -14.19
CA GLY A 222 12.04 4.89 -14.09
C GLY A 222 12.80 3.63 -14.51
N TRP A 223 12.12 2.63 -15.07
CA TRP A 223 12.74 1.50 -15.78
C TRP A 223 12.44 1.68 -17.27
N SER A 224 13.30 2.42 -17.95
CA SER A 224 13.42 2.41 -19.40
C SER A 224 14.78 1.78 -19.70
N ASP A 225 14.81 0.83 -20.63
CA ASP A 225 16.06 0.32 -21.23
C ASP A 225 16.87 1.45 -21.88
#